data_AF-A0A845U372-F1
#
_entry.id   AF-A0A845U372-F1
#
_cell.length_a   1.000
_cell.length_b   1.000
_cell.length_c   1.000
_cell.angle_alpha   90.00
_cell.angle_beta   90.00
_cell.angle_gamma   90.00
#
_symmetry.space_group_name_H-M   'P 1'
#
loop_
_entity.id
_entity.type
_entity.pdbx_description
1 polymer ?
#
loop_
_entity_poly.entity_id
_entity_poly.type
_entity_poly.pdbx_seq_one_letter_code
_entity_poly.pdbx_strand_id
1 'polypeptide(L)'
;MEQPKQEEEATLTPVQIWRKERKKDKERKDKERKERALFQAAFEARMKAERDEIFSFPVFQQGRILPFKYRLHQDLIAAIISNRAKAGKLTRGGKKDVIEAVTRRLKKYCAAEEYKLAAVIEQKRYDLNANVVGKISEKDMYGFVAFVKMIKAKKRAYWKAKKERENG
;
A
#
# COMPACT_ATOMS: atom_id res chain seq x y z
N MET A 1 0.96 27.31 -75.08
CA MET A 1 0.89 25.96 -74.48
C MET A 1 1.84 25.96 -73.30
N GLU A 2 1.32 26.14 -72.09
CA GLU A 2 2.14 26.04 -70.86
C GLU A 2 2.16 24.58 -70.40
N GLN A 3 3.36 24.03 -70.21
CA GLN A 3 3.55 22.70 -69.63
C GLN A 3 3.35 22.76 -68.11
N PRO A 4 2.69 21.76 -67.49
CA PRO A 4 2.56 21.71 -66.05
C PRO A 4 3.92 21.34 -65.42
N LYS A 5 4.37 22.14 -64.46
CA LYS A 5 5.49 21.77 -63.58
C LYS A 5 5.05 20.55 -62.76
N GLN A 6 5.67 19.40 -63.03
CA GLN A 6 5.59 18.25 -62.15
C GLN A 6 6.22 18.66 -60.80
N GLU A 7 5.40 18.68 -59.75
CA GLU A 7 5.90 18.74 -58.39
C GLU A 7 6.67 17.44 -58.12
N GLU A 8 8.00 17.54 -58.00
CA GLU A 8 8.83 16.45 -57.52
C GLU A 8 8.41 16.11 -56.09
N GLU A 9 7.62 15.05 -55.91
CA GLU A 9 7.49 14.39 -54.63
C GLU A 9 8.88 13.92 -54.21
N ALA A 10 9.51 14.63 -53.27
CA ALA A 10 10.80 14.29 -52.71
C ALA A 10 10.75 12.88 -52.10
N THR A 11 11.18 11.89 -52.87
CA THR A 11 11.23 10.48 -52.46
C THR A 11 12.36 10.32 -51.44
N LEU A 12 11.97 10.05 -50.19
CA LEU A 12 12.92 9.83 -49.11
C LEU A 12 13.75 8.57 -49.39
N THR A 13 15.06 8.65 -49.15
CA THR A 13 15.92 7.46 -49.27
C THR A 13 15.59 6.44 -48.18
N PRO A 14 15.82 5.13 -48.41
CA PRO A 14 15.56 4.09 -47.41
C PRO A 14 16.19 4.36 -46.04
N VAL A 15 17.38 4.99 -46.01
CA VAL A 15 18.06 5.40 -44.77
C VAL A 15 17.34 6.54 -44.05
N GLN A 16 16.76 7.50 -44.78
CA GLN A 16 15.97 8.60 -44.22
C GLN A 16 14.63 8.10 -43.67
N ILE A 17 14.00 7.13 -44.34
CA ILE A 17 12.78 6.44 -43.86
C ILE A 17 13.10 5.72 -42.54
N TRP A 18 14.15 4.90 -42.51
CA TRP A 18 14.57 4.17 -41.32
C TRP A 18 14.90 5.10 -40.13
N ARG A 19 15.60 6.22 -40.36
CA ARG A 19 15.88 7.22 -39.32
C ARG A 19 14.61 7.87 -38.77
N LYS A 20 13.64 8.21 -39.65
CA LYS A 20 12.34 8.77 -39.24
C LYS A 20 11.54 7.78 -38.42
N GLU A 21 11.49 6.50 -38.81
CA GLU A 21 10.81 5.43 -38.06
C GLU A 21 11.44 5.22 -36.69
N ARG A 22 12.78 5.15 -36.61
CA ARG A 22 13.49 5.00 -35.34
C ARG A 22 13.24 6.15 -34.37
N LYS A 23 13.13 7.38 -34.89
CA LYS A 23 12.81 8.58 -34.10
C LYS A 23 11.37 8.51 -33.58
N LYS A 24 10.40 8.15 -34.43
CA LYS A 24 8.99 7.94 -34.03
C LYS A 24 8.85 6.84 -32.97
N ASP A 25 9.56 5.72 -33.13
CA ASP A 25 9.56 4.62 -32.16
C ASP A 25 10.17 5.02 -30.82
N LYS A 26 11.24 5.82 -30.82
CA LYS A 26 11.84 6.36 -29.60
C LYS A 26 10.88 7.31 -28.88
N GLU A 27 10.24 8.23 -29.62
CA GLU A 27 9.24 9.15 -29.08
C GLU A 27 8.03 8.40 -28.51
N ARG A 28 7.56 7.33 -29.18
CA ARG A 28 6.48 6.47 -28.67
C ARG A 28 6.87 5.80 -27.35
N LYS A 29 8.05 5.18 -27.28
CA LYS A 29 8.56 4.53 -26.06
C LYS A 29 8.76 5.52 -24.92
N ASP A 30 9.25 6.73 -25.21
CA ASP A 30 9.43 7.77 -24.20
C ASP A 30 8.08 8.31 -23.70
N LYS A 31 7.08 8.43 -24.58
CA LYS A 31 5.71 8.78 -24.19
C LYS A 31 5.07 7.70 -23.31
N GLU A 32 5.16 6.42 -23.70
CA GLU A 32 4.67 5.28 -22.91
C GLU A 32 5.35 5.22 -21.53
N ARG A 33 6.66 5.48 -21.46
CA ARG A 33 7.40 5.55 -20.19
C ARG A 33 6.91 6.68 -19.30
N LYS A 34 6.69 7.88 -19.87
CA LYS A 34 6.15 9.03 -19.13
C LYS A 34 4.73 8.75 -18.62
N GLU A 35 3.86 8.17 -19.45
CA GLU A 35 2.50 7.80 -19.04
C GLU A 35 2.50 6.75 -17.93
N ARG A 36 3.36 5.72 -18.03
CA ARG A 36 3.54 4.73 -16.94
C ARG A 36 4.05 5.37 -15.65
N ALA A 37 5.03 6.28 -15.73
CA ALA A 37 5.56 6.97 -14.57
C ALA A 37 4.51 7.86 -13.89
N LEU A 38 3.71 8.59 -14.69
CA LEU A 38 2.61 9.41 -14.18
C LEU A 38 1.52 8.55 -13.51
N PHE A 39 1.17 7.42 -14.12
CA PHE A 39 0.22 6.47 -13.54
C PHE A 39 0.74 5.90 -12.20
N GLN A 40 2.00 5.48 -12.17
CA GLN A 40 2.64 4.95 -10.97
C GLN A 40 2.67 6.00 -9.85
N ALA A 41 3.04 7.25 -10.17
CA ALA A 41 3.07 8.34 -9.20
C ALA A 41 1.67 8.66 -8.65
N ALA A 42 0.65 8.69 -9.51
CA ALA A 42 -0.73 8.90 -9.09
C ALA A 42 -1.25 7.76 -8.19
N PHE A 43 -0.90 6.52 -8.52
CA PHE A 43 -1.23 5.35 -7.71
C PHE A 43 -0.57 5.41 -6.34
N GLU A 44 0.73 5.72 -6.28
CA GLU A 44 1.47 5.86 -5.02
C GLU A 44 0.91 6.99 -4.15
N ALA A 45 0.60 8.14 -4.75
CA ALA A 45 -0.03 9.26 -4.05
C ALA A 45 -1.39 8.88 -3.45
N ARG A 46 -2.22 8.15 -4.20
CA ARG A 46 -3.49 7.62 -3.70
C ARG A 46 -3.29 6.64 -2.53
N MET A 47 -2.37 5.68 -2.68
CA MET A 47 -2.07 4.69 -1.64
C MET A 47 -1.51 5.30 -0.36
N LYS A 48 -0.77 6.41 -0.49
CA LYS A 48 -0.28 7.22 0.62
C LYS A 48 -1.43 7.97 1.29
N ALA A 49 -2.30 8.65 0.54
CA ALA A 49 -3.45 9.34 1.10
C ALA A 49 -4.39 8.39 1.86
N GLU A 50 -4.67 7.20 1.31
CA GLU A 50 -5.45 6.16 2.00
C GLU A 50 -4.78 5.69 3.29
N ARG A 51 -3.45 5.55 3.27
CA ARG A 51 -2.67 5.18 4.46
C ARG A 51 -2.80 6.28 5.52
N ASP A 52 -2.56 7.53 5.14
CA ASP A 52 -2.53 8.65 6.07
C ASP A 52 -3.91 8.88 6.71
N GLU A 53 -5.00 8.71 5.95
CA GLU A 53 -6.37 8.75 6.47
C GLU A 53 -6.67 7.61 7.45
N ILE A 54 -6.18 6.39 7.22
CA ILE A 54 -6.39 5.27 8.16
C ILE A 54 -5.57 5.49 9.45
N PHE A 55 -4.35 6.00 9.34
CA PHE A 55 -3.46 6.20 10.48
C PHE A 55 -3.66 7.57 11.17
N SER A 56 -4.60 8.39 10.71
CA SER A 56 -4.97 9.62 11.41
C SER A 56 -5.85 9.38 12.63
N PHE A 57 -6.37 8.16 12.84
CA PHE A 57 -7.20 7.85 13.99
C PHE A 57 -6.38 7.75 15.29
N PRO A 58 -6.90 8.21 16.44
CA PRO A 58 -6.15 8.29 17.70
C PRO A 58 -5.50 6.97 18.14
N VAL A 59 -6.14 5.82 17.88
CA VAL A 59 -5.60 4.49 18.20
C VAL A 59 -4.23 4.18 17.57
N PHE A 60 -3.86 4.90 16.50
CA PHE A 60 -2.57 4.75 15.83
C PHE A 60 -1.54 5.84 16.20
N GLN A 61 -1.97 6.90 16.90
CA GLN A 61 -1.14 8.09 17.14
C GLN A 61 -0.49 8.13 18.54
N GLN A 62 -0.71 7.11 19.37
CA GLN A 62 -0.31 7.12 20.79
C GLN A 62 1.20 6.92 21.06
N GLY A 63 2.06 6.94 20.03
CA GLY A 63 3.48 6.63 20.16
C GLY A 63 3.80 5.16 20.53
N ARG A 64 2.78 4.33 20.74
CA ARG A 64 2.85 2.89 20.98
C ARG A 64 1.75 2.16 20.21
N ILE A 65 1.93 0.86 20.02
CA ILE A 65 0.92 0.03 19.35
C ILE A 65 -0.17 -0.34 20.34
N LEU A 66 -1.41 0.05 20.03
CA LEU A 66 -2.57 -0.33 20.83
C LEU A 66 -3.28 -1.56 20.24
N PRO A 67 -3.50 -2.63 21.03
CA PRO A 67 -4.28 -3.78 20.58
C PRO A 67 -5.75 -3.40 20.39
N PHE A 68 -6.32 -3.77 19.25
CA PHE A 68 -7.66 -3.33 18.87
C PHE A 68 -8.77 -4.12 19.56
N LYS A 69 -9.90 -3.45 19.75
CA LYS A 69 -11.18 -4.11 20.03
C LYS A 69 -11.62 -4.98 18.86
N TYR A 70 -12.50 -5.95 19.16
CA TYR A 70 -13.10 -6.75 18.10
C TYR A 70 -13.87 -5.85 17.12
N ARG A 71 -13.79 -6.19 15.84
CA ARG A 71 -14.47 -5.48 14.75
C ARG A 71 -14.10 -3.99 14.60
N LEU A 72 -12.95 -3.53 15.12
CA LEU A 72 -12.45 -2.15 14.89
C LEU A 72 -12.43 -1.77 13.40
N HIS A 73 -12.17 -2.72 12.50
CA HIS A 73 -12.20 -2.49 11.06
C HIS A 73 -13.55 -1.95 10.57
N GLN A 74 -14.67 -2.38 11.15
CA GLN A 74 -16.01 -1.90 10.79
C GLN A 74 -16.19 -0.44 11.21
N ASP A 75 -15.72 -0.09 12.40
CA ASP A 75 -15.77 1.29 12.88
C ASP A 75 -14.89 2.20 12.03
N LEU A 76 -13.69 1.74 11.66
CA LEU A 76 -12.79 2.48 10.75
C LEU A 76 -13.47 2.74 9.40
N ILE A 77 -14.06 1.71 8.80
CA ILE A 77 -14.77 1.82 7.53
C ILE A 77 -15.93 2.81 7.65
N ALA A 78 -16.74 2.70 8.70
CA ALA A 78 -17.87 3.59 8.93
C ALA A 78 -17.42 5.04 9.12
N ALA A 79 -16.38 5.28 9.92
CA ALA A 79 -15.85 6.61 10.17
C ALA A 79 -15.27 7.25 8.90
N ILE A 80 -14.47 6.51 8.12
CA ILE A 80 -13.88 7.00 6.87
C ILE A 80 -14.98 7.30 5.84
N ILE A 81 -15.96 6.40 5.67
CA ILE A 81 -17.09 6.62 4.75
C ILE A 81 -17.88 7.87 5.17
N SER A 82 -18.14 8.04 6.47
CA SER A 82 -18.84 9.22 7.00
C SER A 82 -18.07 10.51 6.73
N ASN A 83 -16.76 10.52 6.99
CA ASN A 83 -15.89 11.69 6.75
C ASN A 83 -15.84 12.05 5.26
N ARG A 84 -15.67 11.07 4.38
CA ARG A 84 -15.67 11.28 2.93
C ARG A 84 -17.02 11.75 2.39
N ALA A 85 -18.13 11.24 2.93
CA ALA A 85 -19.47 11.67 2.57
C ALA A 85 -19.70 13.14 2.97
N LYS A 86 -19.35 13.53 4.20
CA LYS A 86 -19.44 14.91 4.68
C LYS A 86 -18.58 15.89 3.87
N ALA A 87 -17.42 15.44 3.42
CA ALA A 87 -16.51 16.23 2.59
C ALA A 87 -16.89 16.28 1.10
N GLY A 88 -17.97 15.59 0.67
CA GLY A 88 -18.35 15.50 -0.74
C GLY A 88 -17.37 14.69 -1.61
N LYS A 89 -16.49 13.88 -1.00
CA LYS A 89 -15.43 13.12 -1.68
C LYS A 89 -15.78 11.65 -1.92
N LEU A 90 -17.00 11.21 -1.59
CA LEU A 90 -17.42 9.82 -1.73
C LEU A 90 -17.92 9.55 -3.15
N THR A 91 -17.13 8.82 -3.94
CA THR A 91 -17.50 8.39 -5.29
C THR A 91 -18.39 7.14 -5.26
N ARG A 92 -19.08 6.83 -6.38
CA ARG A 92 -19.98 5.66 -6.54
C ARG A 92 -19.29 4.31 -6.25
N GLY A 93 -17.96 4.22 -6.42
CA GLY A 93 -17.13 3.06 -6.06
C GLY A 93 -16.34 3.19 -4.75
N GLY A 94 -16.26 4.40 -4.17
CA GLY A 94 -15.34 4.71 -3.08
C GLY A 94 -15.57 3.93 -1.78
N LYS A 95 -16.78 3.38 -1.56
CA LYS A 95 -17.04 2.51 -0.38
C LYS A 95 -16.25 1.20 -0.46
N LYS A 96 -16.21 0.56 -1.63
CA LYS A 96 -15.46 -0.70 -1.83
C LYS A 96 -13.97 -0.47 -1.65
N ASP A 97 -13.46 0.63 -2.21
CA ASP A 97 -12.07 1.02 -2.09
C ASP A 97 -11.65 1.23 -0.62
N VAL A 98 -12.50 1.87 0.18
CA VAL A 98 -12.27 2.04 1.63
C VAL A 98 -12.23 0.70 2.35
N ILE A 99 -13.20 -0.19 2.07
CA ILE A 99 -13.24 -1.53 2.68
C ILE A 99 -11.96 -2.31 2.38
N GLU A 100 -11.52 -2.32 1.12
CA GLU A 100 -10.31 -3.03 0.71
C GLU A 100 -9.06 -2.42 1.35
N ALA A 101 -8.94 -1.08 1.32
CA ALA A 101 -7.82 -0.37 1.90
C ALA A 101 -7.69 -0.65 3.41
N VAL A 102 -8.77 -0.52 4.17
CA VAL A 102 -8.79 -0.78 5.63
C VAL A 102 -8.44 -2.24 5.91
N THR A 103 -9.09 -3.18 5.22
CA THR A 103 -8.86 -4.62 5.44
C THR A 103 -7.41 -5.00 5.17
N ARG A 104 -6.85 -4.56 4.04
CA ARG A 104 -5.46 -4.82 3.64
C ARG A 104 -4.47 -4.27 4.66
N ARG A 105 -4.67 -3.02 5.11
CA ARG A 105 -3.75 -2.36 6.05
C ARG A 105 -3.82 -2.96 7.44
N LEU A 106 -5.02 -3.18 7.98
CA LEU A 106 -5.19 -3.79 9.29
C LEU A 106 -4.69 -5.23 9.33
N LYS A 107 -4.91 -6.02 8.26
CA LYS A 107 -4.37 -7.39 8.18
C LYS A 107 -2.85 -7.39 8.31
N LYS A 108 -2.15 -6.49 7.60
CA LYS A 108 -0.69 -6.35 7.71
C LYS A 108 -0.26 -5.85 9.09
N TYR A 109 -0.94 -4.84 9.63
CA TYR A 109 -0.63 -4.26 10.94
C TYR A 109 -0.79 -5.27 12.07
N CYS A 110 -1.92 -5.99 12.12
CA CYS A 110 -2.22 -6.99 13.16
C CYS A 110 -1.38 -8.27 13.04
N ALA A 111 -0.74 -8.52 11.89
CA ALA A 111 0.15 -9.66 11.68
C ALA A 111 1.60 -9.38 12.12
N ALA A 112 1.94 -8.10 12.36
CA ALA A 112 3.27 -7.71 12.81
C ALA A 112 3.59 -8.28 14.20
N GLU A 113 4.84 -8.66 14.44
CA GLU A 113 5.30 -9.19 15.73
C GLU A 113 5.09 -8.17 16.85
N GLU A 114 5.33 -6.89 16.56
CA GLU A 114 5.20 -5.77 17.46
C GLU A 114 3.77 -5.61 17.96
N TYR A 115 2.77 -5.83 17.09
CA TYR A 115 1.36 -5.81 17.50
C TYR A 115 1.02 -6.95 18.46
N LYS A 116 1.50 -8.17 18.16
CA LYS A 116 1.29 -9.33 19.03
C LYS A 116 1.98 -9.14 20.38
N LEU A 117 3.18 -8.58 20.38
CA LEU A 117 3.92 -8.26 21.60
C LEU A 117 3.20 -7.19 22.42
N ALA A 118 2.74 -6.11 21.80
CA ALA A 118 1.96 -5.08 22.47
C ALA A 118 0.69 -5.66 23.09
N ALA A 119 0.02 -6.59 22.41
CA ALA A 119 -1.14 -7.29 22.96
C ALA A 119 -0.80 -8.10 24.22
N VAL A 120 0.35 -8.77 24.25
CA VAL A 120 0.79 -9.50 25.45
C VAL A 120 1.14 -8.56 26.61
N ILE A 121 1.79 -7.43 26.32
CA ILE A 121 2.22 -6.47 27.34
C ILE A 121 1.03 -5.68 27.92
N GLU A 122 0.21 -5.10 27.05
CA GLU A 122 -0.88 -4.20 27.46
C GLU A 122 -2.06 -4.95 28.08
N GLN A 123 -2.35 -6.17 27.61
CA GLN A 123 -3.49 -7.00 28.02
C GLN A 123 -4.88 -6.34 27.89
N LYS A 124 -4.95 -5.17 27.25
CA LYS A 124 -6.13 -4.35 27.05
C LYS A 124 -6.43 -4.19 25.57
N ARG A 125 -7.69 -3.92 25.27
CA ARG A 125 -8.19 -3.60 23.94
C ARG A 125 -8.67 -2.17 23.88
N TYR A 126 -8.40 -1.54 22.76
CA TYR A 126 -8.67 -0.13 22.53
C TYR A 126 -9.62 0.07 21.35
N ASP A 127 -10.51 1.05 21.47
CA ASP A 127 -11.35 1.52 20.37
C ASP A 127 -10.59 2.49 19.44
N LEU A 128 -11.31 3.06 18.48
CA LEU A 128 -10.77 4.03 17.52
C LEU A 128 -10.17 5.28 18.16
N ASN A 129 -10.74 5.68 19.29
CA ASN A 129 -10.39 6.90 20.00
C ASN A 129 -9.32 6.63 21.08
N ALA A 130 -8.70 5.45 21.05
CA ALA A 130 -7.72 4.99 22.02
C ALA A 130 -8.27 4.80 23.44
N ASN A 131 -9.58 4.62 23.60
CA ASN A 131 -10.18 4.30 24.90
C ASN A 131 -10.16 2.80 25.15
N VAL A 132 -9.93 2.40 26.39
CA VAL A 132 -9.96 1.00 26.81
C VAL A 132 -11.40 0.51 26.80
N VAL A 133 -11.67 -0.58 26.08
CA VAL A 133 -13.02 -1.17 25.99
C VAL A 133 -13.09 -2.61 26.51
N GLY A 134 -11.95 -3.21 26.85
CA GLY A 134 -11.93 -4.56 27.39
C GLY A 134 -10.53 -5.11 27.58
N LYS A 135 -10.47 -6.35 28.07
CA LYS A 135 -9.23 -7.11 28.20
C LYS A 135 -9.03 -8.03 27.00
N ILE A 136 -7.80 -8.44 26.78
CA ILE A 136 -7.50 -9.54 25.86
C ILE A 136 -7.95 -10.84 26.52
N SER A 137 -8.70 -11.67 25.77
CA SER A 137 -9.14 -12.97 26.27
C SER A 137 -7.95 -13.90 26.45
N GLU A 138 -8.05 -14.85 27.38
CA GLU A 138 -6.99 -15.84 27.60
C GLU A 138 -6.64 -16.60 26.32
N LYS A 139 -7.65 -17.01 25.55
CA LYS A 139 -7.47 -17.68 24.25
C LYS A 139 -6.62 -16.85 23.29
N ASP A 140 -6.89 -15.56 23.17
CA ASP A 140 -6.12 -14.68 22.29
C ASP A 140 -4.72 -14.44 22.85
N MET A 141 -4.59 -14.32 24.17
CA MET A 141 -3.30 -14.20 24.86
C MET A 141 -2.37 -15.38 24.53
N TYR A 142 -2.87 -16.61 24.68
CA TYR A 142 -2.11 -17.81 24.31
C TYR A 142 -1.70 -17.80 22.85
N GLY A 143 -2.60 -17.42 21.93
CA GLY A 143 -2.30 -17.29 20.51
C GLY A 143 -1.18 -16.27 20.23
N PHE A 144 -1.20 -15.12 20.89
CA PHE A 144 -0.18 -14.09 20.74
C PHE A 144 1.17 -14.52 21.30
N VAL A 145 1.20 -15.12 22.50
CA VAL A 145 2.42 -15.64 23.12
C VAL A 145 3.05 -16.73 22.25
N ALA A 146 2.26 -17.68 21.76
CA ALA A 146 2.73 -18.76 20.90
C ALA A 146 3.34 -18.21 19.60
N PHE A 147 2.68 -17.23 18.97
CA PHE A 147 3.19 -16.58 17.77
C PHE A 147 4.55 -15.90 18.02
N VAL A 148 4.68 -15.11 19.08
CA VAL A 148 5.93 -14.41 19.40
C VAL A 148 7.06 -15.41 19.69
N LYS A 149 6.79 -16.49 20.43
CA LYS A 149 7.76 -17.57 20.68
C LYS A 149 8.23 -18.21 19.37
N MET A 150 7.30 -18.53 18.46
CA MET A 150 7.62 -19.11 17.15
C MET A 150 8.52 -18.20 16.32
N ILE A 151 8.21 -16.90 16.25
CA ILE A 151 9.02 -15.94 15.47
C ILE A 151 10.43 -15.81 16.07
N LYS A 152 10.56 -15.73 17.39
CA LYS A 152 11.87 -15.71 18.06
C LYS A 152 12.69 -16.98 17.78
N ALA A 153 12.06 -18.15 17.78
CA ALA A 153 12.73 -19.40 17.44
C ALA A 153 13.25 -19.41 15.99
N LYS A 154 12.42 -18.97 15.03
CA LYS A 154 12.81 -18.85 13.61
C LYS A 154 13.98 -17.89 13.41
N LYS A 155 13.96 -16.73 14.07
CA LYS A 155 15.07 -15.76 14.03
C LYS A 155 16.36 -16.38 14.55
N ARG A 156 16.32 -17.08 15.69
CA ARG A 156 17.50 -17.76 16.26
C ARG A 156 18.08 -18.80 15.30
N ALA A 157 17.23 -19.63 14.69
CA ALA A 157 17.66 -20.64 13.73
C ALA A 157 18.32 -20.02 12.49
N TYR A 158 17.73 -18.95 11.95
CA TYR A 158 18.29 -18.22 10.81
C TYR A 158 19.69 -17.67 11.12
N TRP A 159 19.86 -17.00 12.27
CA TRP A 159 21.17 -16.45 12.65
C TRP A 159 22.22 -17.53 12.92
N LYS A 160 21.81 -18.69 13.47
CA LYS A 160 22.70 -19.84 13.64
C LYS A 160 23.18 -20.38 12.30
N ALA A 161 22.26 -20.63 11.36
CA ALA A 161 22.59 -21.11 10.02
C ALA A 161 23.43 -20.11 9.22
N LYS A 162 23.20 -18.79 9.40
CA LYS A 162 24.01 -17.75 8.76
C LYS A 162 25.46 -17.77 9.26
N LYS A 163 25.66 -17.86 10.59
CA LYS A 163 27.01 -17.95 11.18
C LYS A 163 27.77 -19.20 10.75
N GLU A 164 27.09 -20.34 10.62
CA GLU A 164 27.70 -21.58 10.15
C GLU A 164 28.16 -21.51 8.69
N ARG A 165 27.50 -20.70 7.84
CA ARG A 165 27.91 -20.46 6.44
C ARG A 165 29.02 -19.43 6.28
N GLU A 166 29.16 -18.52 7.23
CA GLU A 166 30.23 -17.50 7.20
C GLU A 166 31.55 -18.04 7.79
N ASN A 167 31.49 -19.11 8.58
CA ASN A 167 32.63 -19.71 9.29
C ASN A 167 33.10 -21.06 8.70
N GLY A 168 32.49 -21.56 7.62
CA GLY A 168 32.85 -22.82 6.96
C GLY A 168 33.06 -22.60 5.47
#